data_AF-A0A3D1XFT1-F1
#
_entry.id   AF-A0A3D1XFT1-F1
#
_cell.length_a   1.000
_cell.length_b   1.000
_cell.length_c   1.000
_cell.angle_alpha   90.00
_cell.angle_beta   90.00
_cell.angle_gamma   90.00
#
_symmetry.space_group_name_H-M   'P 1'
#
loop_
_entity.id
_entity.type
_entity.pdbx_description
1 polymer ?
#
loop_
_entity_poly.entity_id
_entity_poly.type
_entity_poly.pdbx_seq_one_letter_code
_entity_poly.pdbx_strand_id
1 'polypeptide(L)' 'MNKTELIAAVAEKASISKKESEVVINAALETIIDSLKNDEKVQLVGFGS' A
#
# COMPACT_ATOMS: atom_id res chain seq x y z
N MET A 1 10.64 -4.51 -7.17
CA MET A 1 9.33 -3.87 -6.97
C MET A 1 9.51 -2.39 -6.71
N ASN A 2 9.42 -1.60 -7.77
CA ASN A 2 9.22 -0.15 -7.69
C ASN A 2 7.70 0.15 -7.53
N LYS A 3 7.34 1.42 -7.32
CA LYS A 3 5.94 1.82 -7.08
C LYS A 3 5.00 1.40 -8.22
N THR A 4 5.47 1.51 -9.47
CA THR A 4 4.68 1.14 -10.65
C THR A 4 4.46 -0.37 -10.76
N GLU A 5 5.49 -1.16 -10.47
CA GLU A 5 5.40 -2.63 -10.40
C GLU A 5 4.46 -3.08 -9.27
N LEU A 6 4.47 -2.39 -8.12
CA LEU A 6 3.57 -2.68 -7.01
C LEU A 6 2.10 -2.40 -7.39
N ILE A 7 1.82 -1.26 -8.04
CA ILE A 7 0.48 -0.91 -8.52
C ILE A 7 0.00 -1.93 -9.56
N ALA A 8 0.85 -2.34 -10.50
CA ALA A 8 0.49 -3.35 -11.49
C ALA A 8 0.19 -4.71 -10.83
N ALA A 9 1.05 -5.16 -9.91
CA ALA A 9 0.87 -6.44 -9.22
C ALA A 9 -0.37 -6.44 -8.32
N VAL A 10 -0.69 -5.32 -7.66
CA VAL A 10 -1.90 -5.19 -6.83
C VAL A 10 -3.15 -5.09 -7.71
N ALA A 11 -3.11 -4.35 -8.81
CA ALA A 11 -4.20 -4.32 -9.79
C ALA A 11 -4.52 -5.72 -10.32
N GLU A 12 -3.51 -6.50 -10.70
CA GLU A 12 -3.69 -7.89 -11.15
C GLU A 12 -4.18 -8.82 -10.03
N LYS A 13 -3.58 -8.78 -8.83
CA LYS A 13 -3.96 -9.66 -7.72
C LYS A 13 -5.33 -9.33 -7.11
N ALA A 14 -5.67 -8.06 -7.02
CA ALA A 14 -6.95 -7.62 -6.48
C ALA A 14 -8.05 -7.50 -7.55
N SER A 15 -7.72 -7.76 -8.82
CA SER A 15 -8.65 -7.60 -9.96
C SER A 15 -9.31 -6.21 -10.02
N ILE A 16 -8.51 -5.18 -9.71
CA ILE A 16 -8.95 -3.78 -9.74
C ILE A 16 -8.27 -3.03 -10.89
N SER A 17 -8.82 -1.88 -11.26
CA SER A 17 -8.21 -1.02 -12.29
C SER A 17 -6.87 -0.47 -11.82
N LYS A 18 -5.93 -0.20 -12.74
CA LYS A 18 -4.64 0.46 -12.40
C LYS A 18 -4.83 1.78 -11.65
N LYS A 19 -5.86 2.56 -12.01
CA LYS A 19 -6.25 3.79 -11.33
C LYS A 19 -6.63 3.55 -9.87
N GLU A 20 -7.53 2.58 -9.64
CA GLU A 20 -7.94 2.17 -8.30
C GLU A 20 -6.75 1.67 -7.49
N SER A 21 -5.90 0.84 -8.10
CA SER A 21 -4.72 0.32 -7.43
C SER A 21 -3.70 1.39 -7.07
N GLU A 22 -3.56 2.45 -7.88
CA GLU A 22 -2.71 3.59 -7.57
C GLU A 22 -3.25 4.37 -6.37
N VAL A 23 -4.57 4.62 -6.34
CA VAL A 23 -5.24 5.28 -5.22
C VAL A 23 -5.08 4.45 -3.93
N VAL A 24 -5.33 3.14 -3.99
CA VAL A 24 -5.21 2.25 -2.83
C VAL A 24 -3.79 2.21 -2.29
N ILE A 25 -2.78 2.10 -3.17
CA ILE A 25 -1.38 2.06 -2.75
C ILE A 25 -0.93 3.40 -2.15
N ASN A 26 -1.33 4.53 -2.75
CA ASN A 26 -1.03 5.85 -2.20
C ASN A 26 -1.70 6.04 -0.84
N ALA A 27 -2.99 5.73 -0.71
CA ALA A 27 -3.72 5.86 0.54
C ALA A 27 -3.15 4.97 1.65
N ALA A 28 -2.75 3.74 1.32
CA ALA A 28 -2.09 2.85 2.27
C ALA A 28 -0.74 3.43 2.74
N LEU A 29 0.09 3.93 1.81
CA LEU A 29 1.37 4.55 2.15
C LEU A 29 1.19 5.82 2.99
N GLU A 30 0.24 6.68 2.64
CA GLU A 30 -0.08 7.89 3.41
C GLU A 30 -0.55 7.54 4.82
N THR A 31 -1.44 6.56 4.97
CA THR A 31 -1.90 6.11 6.30
C THR A 31 -0.74 5.60 7.15
N ILE A 32 0.18 4.84 6.56
CA ILE A 32 1.38 4.35 7.26
C ILE A 32 2.29 5.52 7.66
N ILE A 33 2.49 6.50 6.77
CA ILE A 33 3.31 7.69 7.06
C ILE A 33 2.68 8.51 8.19
N ASP A 34 1.37 8.72 8.17
CA ASP A 34 0.66 9.48 9.20
C ASP A 34 0.68 8.76 10.54
N SER A 35 0.45 7.45 10.58
CA SER A 35 0.62 6.68 11.82
C SER A 35 2.05 6.78 12.35
N LEU A 36 3.08 6.64 11.50
CA LEU A 36 4.47 6.79 11.95
C LEU A 36 4.79 8.20 12.45
N LYS A 37 4.21 9.25 11.85
CA LYS A 37 4.34 10.65 12.33
C LYS A 37 3.71 10.86 13.71
N ASN A 38 2.64 10.12 14.00
CA ASN A 38 1.97 10.16 15.30
C ASN A 38 2.64 9.23 16.34
N ASP A 39 3.86 8.73 16.05
CA ASP A 39 4.56 7.72 16.85
C ASP A 39 3.73 6.43 17.03
N GLU A 40 2.72 6.20 16.17
CA GLU A 40 1.93 4.98 16.17
C GLU A 40 2.69 3.84 15.50
N LYS A 41 2.68 2.70 16.19
CA LYS A 41 3.38 1.50 15.74
C LYS A 41 2.54 0.79 14.67
N VAL A 42 2.92 0.95 13.42
CA VAL A 42 2.30 0.22 12.30
C VAL A 42 2.79 -1.23 12.31
N GLN A 43 1.91 -2.17 12.67
CA GLN A 43 2.17 -3.61 12.59
C GLN A 43 1.26 -4.26 11.55
N LEU A 44 1.82 -4.57 10.38
CA LEU A 44 1.13 -5.31 9.32
C LEU A 44 1.34 -6.82 9.50
N VAL A 45 0.49 -7.43 10.32
CA VAL A 45 0.52 -8.89 10.56
C VAL A 45 0.27 -9.62 9.24
N GLY A 46 1.23 -10.45 8.81
CA GLY A 46 1.17 -11.20 7.55
C GLY A 46 1.84 -10.51 6.35
N PHE A 47 2.37 -9.30 6.50
CA PHE A 47 3.19 -8.64 5.47
C PHE A 47 4.69 -9.01 5.58
N GLY A 48 5.15 -9.45 6.76
CA GLY A 48 6.48 -10.05 6.96
C GLY A 48 6.82 -10.30 8.43
N SER A 49 7.72 -11.26 8.67
CA SER A 49 8.52 -11.39 9.91
C SER A 49 9.69 -10.41 9.91
#